data_AF-A0A1G0H4P3-F1
#
_entry.id   AF-A0A1G0H4P3-F1
#
_cell.length_a   1.000
_cell.length_b   1.000
_cell.length_c   1.000
_cell.angle_alpha   90.00
_cell.angle_beta   90.00
_cell.angle_gamma   90.00
#
_symmetry.space_group_name_H-M   'P 1'
#
loop_
_entity.id
_entity.type
_entity.pdbx_description
1 polymer ?
#
loop_
_entity_poly.entity_id
_entity_poly.type
_entity_poly.pdbx_seq_one_letter_code
_entity_poly.pdbx_strand_id
1 'polypeptide(L)'
;MTTKLTLRINPLLIKRAKDYSKRHGKSVSQIVGDYFLLLNHVKKSKEKISSLPITRSLRGVLKGINLSEMDYKKHLEKKYL
;
A
#
# COMPACT_ATOMS: atom_id res chain seq x y z
N MET A 1 -24.32 -0.91 -3.94
CA MET A 1 -24.77 0.33 -4.60
C MET A 1 -23.72 0.75 -5.62
N THR A 2 -24.10 1.07 -6.85
CA THR A 2 -23.18 1.58 -7.88
C THR A 2 -23.30 3.10 -7.96
N THR A 3 -22.25 3.82 -7.61
CA THR A 3 -22.19 5.28 -7.69
C THR A 3 -21.40 5.74 -8.92
N LYS A 4 -21.81 6.85 -9.54
CA LYS A 4 -21.12 7.42 -10.70
C LYS A 4 -20.10 8.46 -10.23
N LEU A 5 -18.86 8.34 -10.69
CA LEU A 5 -17.79 9.31 -10.47
C LEU A 5 -17.47 10.03 -11.78
N THR A 6 -17.53 11.36 -11.78
CA THR A 6 -17.14 12.20 -12.91
C THR A 6 -15.85 12.95 -12.57
N LEU A 7 -14.80 12.75 -13.36
CA LEU A 7 -13.48 13.37 -13.14
C LEU A 7 -13.21 14.42 -14.22
N ARG A 8 -12.70 15.59 -13.82
CA ARG A 8 -12.13 16.56 -14.76
C ARG A 8 -10.66 16.22 -14.98
N ILE A 9 -10.31 15.79 -16.19
CA ILE A 9 -8.95 15.37 -16.54
C ILE A 9 -8.56 15.88 -17.93
N ASN A 10 -7.26 16.01 -18.17
CA ASN A 10 -6.72 16.47 -19.44
C ASN A 10 -7.12 15.51 -20.60
N PRO A 11 -7.57 16.01 -21.76
CA PRO A 11 -7.93 15.19 -22.92
C PRO A 11 -6.82 14.24 -23.40
N LEU A 12 -5.55 14.63 -23.29
CA LEU A 12 -4.43 13.76 -23.66
C LEU A 12 -4.33 12.55 -22.72
N LEU A 13 -4.66 12.75 -21.44
CA LEU A 13 -4.66 11.69 -20.44
C LEU A 13 -5.80 10.69 -20.70
N ILE A 14 -7.00 11.15 -21.06
CA ILE A 14 -8.11 10.23 -21.39
C ILE A 14 -7.76 9.36 -22.61
N LYS A 15 -7.08 9.93 -23.61
CA LYS A 15 -6.64 9.19 -24.80
C LYS A 15 -5.67 8.07 -24.42
N ARG A 16 -4.62 8.39 -23.65
CA ARG A 16 -3.64 7.41 -23.15
C ARG A 16 -4.29 6.33 -22.30
N ALA A 17 -5.23 6.70 -21.42
CA ALA A 17 -5.95 5.75 -20.58
C ALA A 17 -6.79 4.78 -21.43
N LYS A 18 -7.48 5.28 -22.45
CA LYS A 18 -8.26 4.43 -23.37
C LYS A 18 -7.37 3.48 -24.16
N ASP A 19 -6.26 3.97 -24.72
CA ASP A 19 -5.30 3.15 -25.46
C ASP A 19 -4.72 2.03 -24.58
N TYR A 20 -4.32 2.37 -23.36
CA TYR A 20 -3.87 1.40 -22.37
C TYR A 20 -4.98 0.37 -22.08
N SER A 21 -6.19 0.82 -21.80
CA SER A 21 -7.32 -0.04 -21.46
C SER A 21 -7.63 -1.06 -22.56
N LYS A 22 -7.57 -0.63 -23.84
CA LYS A 22 -7.78 -1.48 -25.01
C LYS A 22 -6.69 -2.55 -25.14
N ARG A 23 -5.43 -2.19 -24.93
CA ARG A 23 -4.30 -3.15 -24.97
C ARG A 23 -4.39 -4.21 -23.87
N HIS A 24 -4.92 -3.83 -22.71
CA HIS A 24 -5.02 -4.71 -21.54
C HIS A 24 -6.39 -5.39 -21.37
N GLY A 25 -7.31 -5.24 -22.34
CA GLY A 25 -8.63 -5.87 -22.29
C GLY A 25 -9.50 -5.43 -21.11
N LYS A 26 -9.24 -4.26 -20.53
CA LYS A 26 -9.96 -3.72 -19.37
C LYS A 26 -10.64 -2.41 -19.72
N SER A 27 -11.72 -2.06 -19.03
CA SER A 27 -12.29 -0.72 -19.14
C SER A 27 -11.50 0.29 -18.30
N VAL A 28 -11.51 1.57 -18.70
CA VAL A 28 -10.91 2.65 -17.89
C VAL A 28 -11.51 2.70 -16.49
N SER A 29 -12.82 2.49 -16.36
CA SER A 29 -13.51 2.42 -15.07
C SER A 29 -12.99 1.28 -14.19
N GLN A 30 -12.69 0.13 -14.76
CA GLN A 30 -12.14 -1.01 -14.01
C GLN A 30 -10.70 -0.74 -13.56
N ILE A 31 -9.87 -0.13 -14.42
CA ILE A 31 -8.50 0.27 -14.04
C ILE A 31 -8.52 1.25 -12.87
N VAL A 32 -9.38 2.26 -12.93
CA VAL A 32 -9.51 3.26 -11.86
C VAL A 32 -10.09 2.62 -10.58
N GLY A 33 -11.05 1.70 -10.71
CA GLY A 33 -11.57 0.93 -9.59
C GLY A 33 -10.50 0.10 -8.89
N ASP A 34 -9.69 -0.64 -9.67
CA ASP A 34 -8.55 -1.41 -9.18
C ASP A 34 -7.57 -0.50 -8.41
N TYR A 35 -7.31 0.71 -8.93
CA TYR A 35 -6.46 1.69 -8.25
C TYR A 35 -7.05 2.18 -6.92
N PHE A 36 -8.35 2.47 -6.86
CA PHE A 36 -9.00 2.88 -5.61
C PHE A 36 -8.98 1.78 -4.54
N LEU A 37 -9.05 0.50 -4.93
CA LEU A 37 -8.85 -0.60 -3.98
C LEU A 37 -7.47 -0.55 -3.33
N LEU A 38 -6.42 -0.21 -4.10
CA LEU A 38 -5.06 -0.06 -3.56
C LEU A 38 -4.98 1.08 -2.54
N LEU A 39 -5.68 2.20 -2.74
CA LEU A 39 -5.72 3.30 -1.76
C LEU A 39 -6.28 2.85 -0.40
N ASN A 40 -7.27 1.94 -0.40
CA ASN A 40 -7.80 1.36 0.83
C ASN A 40 -6.79 0.43 1.51
N HIS A 41 -5.96 -0.28 0.75
CA HIS A 41 -4.92 -1.15 1.28
C HIS A 41 -3.75 -0.37 1.91
N VAL A 42 -3.42 0.82 1.41
CA VAL A 42 -2.39 1.68 2.01
C VAL A 42 -2.78 2.11 3.44
N LYS A 43 -4.07 2.37 3.71
CA LYS A 43 -4.56 2.61 5.08
C LYS A 43 -4.54 1.35 5.95
N LYS A 44 -4.96 0.20 5.40
CA LYS A 44 -4.99 -1.07 6.14
C LYS A 44 -3.61 -1.67 6.43
N SER A 45 -2.55 -1.29 5.70
CA SER A 45 -1.18 -1.72 5.99
C SER A 45 -0.74 -1.38 7.42
N LYS A 46 -1.15 -0.21 7.94
CA LYS A 46 -0.90 0.15 9.35
C LYS A 46 -1.69 -0.72 10.34
N GLU A 47 -2.91 -1.14 9.99
CA GLU A 47 -3.74 -2.01 10.84
C GLU A 47 -3.38 -3.49 10.76
N LYS A 48 -2.85 -3.96 9.62
CA LYS A 48 -2.48 -5.38 9.38
C LYS A 48 -1.30 -5.85 10.25
N ILE A 49 -0.53 -4.91 10.82
CA ILE A 49 0.49 -5.22 11.83
C ILE A 49 -0.16 -5.86 13.07
N SER A 50 -1.43 -5.54 13.36
CA SER A 50 -2.18 -6.14 14.49
C SER A 50 -2.55 -7.60 14.24
N SER A 51 -2.67 -8.04 12.99
CA SER A 51 -3.16 -9.37 12.59
C SER A 51 -2.08 -10.41 12.27
N LEU A 52 -0.82 -10.15 12.64
CA LEU A 52 0.30 -11.09 12.45
C LEU A 52 0.62 -11.78 13.79
N PRO A 53 -0.02 -12.91 14.14
CA PRO A 53 0.07 -13.51 15.48
C PRO A 53 1.50 -13.94 15.84
N ILE A 54 2.26 -14.44 14.88
CA ILE A 54 3.66 -14.87 15.07
C ILE A 54 4.58 -13.66 15.28
N THR A 55 4.44 -12.61 14.46
CA THR A 55 5.25 -11.39 14.61
C THR A 55 4.88 -10.63 15.88
N ARG A 56 3.62 -10.73 16.32
CA ARG A 56 3.13 -10.18 17.60
C ARG A 56 3.65 -10.95 18.81
N SER A 57 3.71 -12.30 18.76
CA SER A 57 4.29 -13.09 19.84
C SER A 57 5.79 -12.82 20.00
N LEU A 58 6.52 -12.68 18.88
CA LEU A 58 7.94 -12.26 18.87
C LEU A 58 8.13 -10.85 19.44
N ARG A 59 7.25 -9.90 19.14
CA ARG A 59 7.27 -8.56 19.76
C ARG A 59 7.02 -8.61 21.27
N GLY A 60 6.26 -9.60 21.77
CA GLY A 60 5.97 -9.77 23.20
C GLY A 60 7.23 -9.89 24.07
N VAL A 61 8.31 -10.46 23.52
CA VAL A 61 9.62 -10.57 24.17
C VAL A 61 10.25 -9.20 24.43
N LEU A 62 9.87 -8.19 23.64
CA LEU A 62 10.37 -6.81 23.73
C LEU A 62 9.42 -5.89 24.52
N LYS A 63 8.39 -6.44 25.20
CA LYS A 63 7.42 -5.65 25.95
C LYS A 63 8.11 -4.95 27.14
N GLY A 64 8.09 -3.61 27.14
CA GLY A 64 8.72 -2.77 28.17
C GLY A 64 10.11 -2.25 27.81
N ILE A 65 10.65 -2.61 26.64
CA ILE A 65 11.93 -2.11 26.15
C ILE A 65 11.65 -1.01 25.12
N ASN A 66 12.10 0.22 25.39
CA ASN A 66 12.06 1.32 24.43
C ASN A 66 13.22 1.18 23.44
N LEU A 67 13.03 0.37 22.41
CA LEU A 67 13.97 0.27 21.29
C LEU A 67 13.55 1.24 20.19
N SER A 68 14.47 2.11 19.80
CA SER A 68 14.32 2.99 18.66
C SER A 68 14.84 2.33 17.39
N GLU A 69 14.38 2.81 16.24
CA GLU A 69 14.92 2.40 14.93
C GLU A 69 16.43 2.67 14.83
N MET A 70 16.95 3.64 15.58
CA MET A 70 18.39 3.93 15.68
C MET A 70 19.18 2.78 16.33
N ASP A 71 18.60 2.10 17.33
CA ASP A 71 19.28 0.99 18.01
C ASP A 71 19.43 -0.21 17.06
N TYR A 72 18.44 -0.42 16.20
CA TYR A 72 18.51 -1.42 15.15
C TYR A 72 19.57 -1.07 14.09
N LYS A 73 19.65 0.20 13.66
CA LYS A 73 20.69 0.65 12.71
C LYS A 73 22.09 0.47 13.27
N LYS A 74 22.33 0.84 14.54
CA LYS A 74 23.61 0.60 15.23
C LYS A 74 23.98 -0.88 15.32
N HIS A 75 22.98 -1.75 15.58
CA HIS A 75 23.23 -3.19 15.58
C HIS A 75 23.66 -3.70 14.19
N LEU A 76 23.02 -3.23 13.12
CA LEU A 76 23.37 -3.62 11.76
C LEU A 76 24.76 -3.14 11.37
N GLU A 77 25.12 -1.91 11.73
CA GLU A 77 26.48 -1.40 11.54
C GLU A 77 27.48 -2.32 12.23
N LYS A 78 27.35 -2.58 13.53
CA LYS A 78 28.28 -3.47 14.25
C LYS A 78 28.35 -4.91 13.71
N LYS A 79 27.29 -5.39 13.07
CA LYS A 79 27.19 -6.78 12.59
C LYS A 79 27.84 -6.95 11.21
N TYR A 80 27.82 -5.92 10.37
CA TYR A 80 28.20 -6.02 8.96
C TYR A 80 29.32 -5.05 8.54
N LEU A 81 29.64 -4.05 9.36
CA LEU A 81 30.76 -3.11 9.22
C LEU A 81 31.75 -3.31 10.37
#